data_AF-A0A7C1B9A6-F1
#
_entry.id   AF-A0A7C1B9A6-F1
#
_cell.length_a   1.000
_cell.length_b   1.000
_cell.length_c   1.000
_cell.angle_alpha   90.00
_cell.angle_beta   90.00
_cell.angle_gamma   90.00
#
_symmetry.space_group_name_H-M   'P 1'
#
loop_
_entity.id
_entity.type
_entity.pdbx_description
1 polymer ?
#
loop_
_entity_poly.entity_id
_entity_poly.type
_entity_poly.pdbx_seq_one_letter_code
_entity_poly.pdbx_strand_id
1 'polypeptide(L)'
;MAKVLMKGNEALAEGAIRAGCKLFFGYPITPQSEIPEYLSRRLPEVGGCYLQAESEVAASNMLYGAAGVGERVFTSSSSPGISL
;
A
#
# COMPACT_ATOMS: atom_id res chain seq x y z
N MET A 1 -9.27 21.53 -9.25
CA MET A 1 -8.29 20.49 -9.63
C MET A 1 -8.52 20.08 -11.07
N ALA A 2 -7.46 19.85 -11.84
CA ALA A 2 -7.57 19.28 -13.18
C ALA A 2 -8.07 17.83 -13.09
N LYS A 3 -8.89 17.38 -14.05
CA LYS A 3 -9.30 15.97 -14.15
C LYS A 3 -8.11 15.15 -14.66
N VAL A 4 -7.80 14.06 -13.96
CA VAL A 4 -6.74 13.11 -14.34
C VAL A 4 -7.40 11.78 -14.65
N LEU A 5 -7.04 11.16 -15.77
CA LEU A 5 -7.42 9.78 -16.08
C LEU A 5 -6.42 8.84 -15.40
N MET A 6 -6.89 7.97 -14.52
CA MET A 6 -6.05 7.04 -13.76
C MET A 6 -6.68 5.64 -13.78
N LYS A 7 -5.85 4.60 -13.65
CA LYS A 7 -6.35 3.26 -13.37
C LYS A 7 -6.98 3.22 -11.97
N GLY A 8 -7.93 2.30 -11.74
CA GLY A 8 -8.59 2.16 -10.43
C GLY A 8 -7.59 1.87 -9.30
N ASN A 9 -6.63 0.98 -9.54
CA ASN A 9 -5.57 0.63 -8.59
C ASN A 9 -4.70 1.85 -8.23
N GLU A 10 -4.28 2.62 -9.22
CA GLU A 10 -3.47 3.84 -9.02
C GLU A 10 -4.29 4.91 -8.27
N ALA A 11 -5.56 5.08 -8.60
CA ALA A 11 -6.45 6.03 -7.93
C ALA A 11 -6.67 5.67 -6.45
N LEU A 12 -6.79 4.38 -6.14
CA LEU A 12 -6.87 3.88 -4.77
C LEU A 12 -5.58 4.16 -3.99
N ALA A 13 -4.43 3.85 -4.59
CA ALA A 13 -3.12 4.09 -4.00
C ALA A 13 -2.84 5.58 -3.73
N GLU A 14 -3.12 6.44 -4.71
CA GLU A 14 -2.99 7.90 -4.57
C GLU A 14 -4.00 8.45 -3.55
N GLY A 15 -5.20 7.87 -3.47
CA GLY A 15 -6.17 8.18 -2.42
C GLY A 15 -5.63 7.90 -1.01
N ALA A 16 -4.95 6.76 -0.82
CA ALA A 16 -4.32 6.41 0.46
C ALA A 16 -3.21 7.41 0.84
N ILE A 17 -2.36 7.79 -0.12
CA ILE A 17 -1.33 8.82 0.10
C ILE A 17 -1.96 10.15 0.51
N ARG A 18 -3.01 10.59 -0.19
CA ARG A 18 -3.73 11.84 0.13
C ARG A 18 -4.44 11.81 1.47
N ALA A 19 -4.84 10.62 1.93
CA ALA A 19 -5.37 10.41 3.27
C ALA A 19 -4.26 10.41 4.35
N GLY A 20 -2.99 10.60 3.98
CA GLY A 20 -1.85 10.64 4.90
C GLY A 20 -1.24 9.27 5.21
N CYS A 21 -1.62 8.21 4.49
CA CYS A 21 -0.93 6.92 4.61
C CYS A 21 0.44 7.02 3.96
N LYS A 22 1.50 7.00 4.77
CA LYS A 22 2.89 7.09 4.29
C LYS A 22 3.66 5.79 4.40
N LEU A 23 3.08 4.77 5.03
CA LEU A 23 3.72 3.46 5.18
C LEU A 23 2.88 2.40 4.47
N PHE A 24 3.52 1.68 3.54
CA PHE A 24 2.94 0.53 2.87
C PHE A 24 3.78 -0.72 3.10
N PHE A 25 3.11 -1.78 3.53
CA PHE A 25 3.67 -3.13 3.66
C PHE A 25 2.77 -4.08 2.88
N GLY A 26 3.33 -4.87 1.96
CA GLY A 26 2.51 -5.79 1.15
C GLY A 26 3.31 -6.84 0.41
N TYR A 27 2.62 -7.88 -0.04
CA TYR A 27 3.15 -8.96 -0.87
C TYR A 27 2.45 -8.94 -2.25
N PRO A 28 3.17 -9.06 -3.37
CA PRO A 28 2.58 -8.92 -4.69
C PRO A 28 1.68 -10.11 -5.04
N ILE A 29 0.42 -9.82 -5.40
CA ILE A 29 -0.53 -10.82 -5.89
C ILE A 29 -1.45 -10.22 -6.96
N THR A 30 -1.66 -10.93 -8.08
CA THR A 30 -2.55 -10.46 -9.15
C THR A 30 -4.02 -10.53 -8.69
N PRO A 31 -4.88 -9.53 -8.99
CA PRO A 31 -4.68 -8.31 -9.79
C PRO A 31 -4.25 -7.06 -8.98
N GLN A 32 -3.82 -7.23 -7.73
CA GLN A 32 -3.42 -6.13 -6.84
C GLN A 32 -2.07 -5.50 -7.22
N SER A 33 -1.19 -6.20 -7.95
CA SER A 33 0.21 -5.83 -8.20
C SER A 33 0.47 -4.41 -8.75
N GLU A 34 -0.51 -3.76 -9.40
CA GLU A 34 -0.33 -2.37 -9.86
C GLU A 34 -0.32 -1.35 -8.70
N ILE A 35 -0.95 -1.68 -7.55
CA ILE A 35 -0.93 -0.84 -6.34
C ILE A 35 0.50 -0.74 -5.77
N PRO A 36 1.19 -1.85 -5.43
CA PRO A 36 2.56 -1.78 -4.93
C PRO A 36 3.53 -1.21 -5.97
N GLU A 37 3.32 -1.47 -7.28
CA GLU A 37 4.12 -0.82 -8.33
C GLU A 37 3.99 0.71 -8.26
N TYR A 38 2.77 1.24 -8.22
CA TYR A 38 2.52 2.68 -8.11
C TYR A 38 3.13 3.27 -6.83
N LEU A 39 2.91 2.62 -5.68
CA LEU A 39 3.39 3.07 -4.38
C LEU A 39 4.92 3.03 -4.26
N SER A 40 5.58 2.07 -4.89
CA SER A 40 7.05 1.95 -4.88
C SER A 40 7.73 3.22 -5.44
N ARG A 41 7.07 3.91 -6.38
CA ARG A 41 7.53 5.18 -6.95
C ARG A 41 7.06 6.37 -6.12
N ARG A 42 5.78 6.38 -5.73
CA ARG A 42 5.12 7.55 -5.14
C ARG A 42 5.41 7.80 -3.67
N LEU A 43 5.60 6.75 -2.87
CA LEU A 43 5.85 6.91 -1.42
C LEU A 43 7.17 7.63 -1.12
N PRO A 44 8.32 7.31 -1.76
CA PRO A 44 9.55 8.06 -1.58
C PRO A 44 9.41 9.56 -1.87
N GLU A 45 8.62 9.94 -2.87
CA GLU A 45 8.40 11.34 -3.26
C GLU A 45 7.63 12.16 -2.20
N VAL A 46 6.87 11.51 -1.31
CA VAL A 46 6.08 12.16 -0.26
C VAL A 46 6.64 11.93 1.15
N GLY A 47 7.89 11.41 1.23
CA GLY A 47 8.57 11.07 2.48
C GLY A 47 7.93 9.87 3.20
N GLY A 48 7.35 8.94 2.44
CA GLY A 48 6.84 7.67 2.92
C GLY A 48 7.80 6.50 2.65
N CYS A 49 7.40 5.31 3.10
CA CYS A 49 8.14 4.07 2.93
C CYS A 49 7.27 3.02 2.25
N TYR A 50 7.78 2.51 1.13
CA TYR A 50 7.29 1.28 0.50
C TYR A 50 8.18 0.12 0.95
N LEU A 51 7.59 -0.95 1.44
CA LEU A 51 8.30 -2.18 1.77
C LEU A 51 7.52 -3.40 1.25
N GLN A 52 8.20 -4.21 0.44
CA GLN A 52 7.70 -5.50 0.01
C GLN A 52 7.99 -6.53 1.11
N ALA A 53 6.94 -7.08 1.71
CA ALA A 53 7.05 -8.15 2.68
C ALA A 53 7.30 -9.49 1.99
N GLU A 54 7.67 -10.51 2.76
CA GLU A 54 7.87 -11.88 2.29
C GLU A 54 6.55 -12.68 2.15
N SER A 55 5.48 -12.24 2.82
CA SER A 55 4.15 -12.83 2.77
C SER A 55 3.09 -11.84 3.25
N GLU A 56 1.81 -12.14 3.02
CA GLU A 56 0.69 -11.35 3.54
C GLU A 56 0.58 -11.38 5.07
N VAL A 57 0.97 -12.50 5.70
CA VAL A 57 1.04 -12.62 7.16
C VAL A 57 2.11 -11.68 7.72
N ALA A 58 3.29 -11.63 7.07
CA ALA A 58 4.34 -10.72 7.46
C ALA A 58 3.93 -9.26 7.26
N ALA A 59 3.35 -8.92 6.10
CA ALA A 59 2.81 -7.59 5.83
C ALA A 59 1.81 -7.16 6.90
N SER A 60 0.89 -8.05 7.30
CA SER A 60 -0.12 -7.78 8.33
C SER A 60 0.50 -7.49 9.71
N ASN A 61 1.54 -8.24 10.09
CA ASN A 61 2.26 -7.98 11.34
C ASN A 61 3.05 -6.66 11.30
N MET A 62 3.63 -6.30 10.15
CA MET A 62 4.29 -5.01 9.95
C MET A 62 3.30 -3.84 10.07
N LEU A 63 2.11 -3.95 9.46
CA LEU A 63 1.02 -2.98 9.62
C LEU A 63 0.65 -2.81 11.08
N TYR A 64 0.46 -3.92 11.81
CA TYR A 64 0.09 -3.91 13.21
C TYR A 64 1.15 -3.19 14.07
N GLY A 65 2.43 -3.50 13.86
CA GLY A 65 3.53 -2.85 14.59
C GLY A 65 3.61 -1.34 14.34
N ALA A 66 3.51 -0.93 13.06
CA ALA A 66 3.54 0.49 12.70
C ALA A 66 2.28 1.24 13.19
N ALA A 67 1.10 0.64 13.08
CA ALA A 67 -0.12 1.22 13.65
C ALA A 67 -0.04 1.35 15.18
N GLY A 68 0.62 0.40 15.86
CA GLY A 68 0.82 0.40 17.31
C GLY A 68 1.64 1.59 17.83
N VAL A 69 2.46 2.22 16.98
CA VAL A 69 3.21 3.45 17.31
C VAL A 69 2.54 4.73 16.81
N GLY A 70 1.28 4.63 16.35
CA GLY A 70 0.46 5.78 15.94
C GLY A 70 0.56 6.16 14.47
N GLU A 71 1.24 5.37 13.64
CA GLU A 71 1.36 5.64 12.22
C GLU A 71 0.11 5.24 11.43
N ARG A 72 -0.20 6.01 10.38
CA ARG A 72 -1.25 5.66 9.43
C ARG A 72 -0.68 4.75 8.35
N VAL A 73 -1.13 3.51 8.37
CA VAL A 73 -0.61 2.43 7.51
C VAL A 73 -1.62 1.99 6.46
N PHE A 74 -1.12 1.40 5.37
CA PHE A 74 -1.96 0.89 4.28
C PHE A 74 -1.37 -0.40 3.69
N THR A 75 -2.24 -1.33 3.28
CA THR A 75 -1.86 -2.53 2.52
C THR A 75 -2.91 -2.83 1.46
N SER A 76 -2.59 -3.74 0.56
CA SER A 76 -3.54 -4.35 -0.37
C SER A 76 -3.12 -5.78 -0.65
N SER A 77 -4.09 -6.66 -0.89
CA SER A 77 -3.89 -8.06 -1.26
C SER A 77 -5.09 -8.57 -2.06
N SER A 78 -5.13 -9.86 -2.39
CA SER A 78 -6.19 -10.52 -3.15
C SER A 78 -6.40 -11.97 -2.69
N SER A 79 -7.64 -12.42 -2.69
CA SER A 79 -8.07 -13.83 -2.54
C SER A 79 -7.22 -14.67 -1.55
N PRO A 80 -6.23 -15.51 -1.93
CA PRO A 80 -5.47 -16.30 -0.97
C PRO A 80 -4.80 -15.44 0.11
N GLY A 81 -4.24 -14.31 -0.29
CA GLY A 81 -3.50 -13.43 0.61
C GLY A 81 -4.36 -12.73 1.66
N ILE A 82 -5.69 -12.71 1.48
CA ILE A 82 -6.63 -12.21 2.50
C ILE A 82 -7.01 -13.30 3.52
N SER A 83 -6.87 -14.58 3.13
CA SER A 83 -7.31 -15.71 3.95
C SER A 83 -6.23 -16.21 4.92
N LEU A 84 -4.97 -15.92 4.61
CA LEU A 84 -3.79 -16.27 5.42
C LEU A 84 -3.67 -15.36 6.65
#